data_AF-A0A401M1V2-F1
#
_entry.id   AF-A0A401M1V2-F1
#
_cell.length_a   1.000
_cell.length_b   1.000
_cell.length_c   1.000
_cell.angle_alpha   90.00
_cell.angle_beta   90.00
_cell.angle_gamma   90.00
#
_symmetry.space_group_name_H-M   'P 1'
#
loop_
_entity.id
_entity.type
_entity.pdbx_description
1 polymer ?
#
loop_
_entity_poly.entity_id
_entity_poly.type
_entity_poly.pdbx_seq_one_letter_code
_entity_poly.pdbx_strand_id
1 'polypeptide(L)'
;MGIPFTQEDKKGLTMPEIFSYPASPHLAARLDNRPIDFDKIKRSTQELSERYDYVLLEGAGGLMVPLTTELLTIDYIAQEQYPLIFVTSGKLGSINHTLLSLEAIQRRGITLDTVLYNLYPTVEDKTIQNDTMEFIRTYLKKNFPGTKFLLVPEISEI
;
A
#
# COMPACT_ATOMS: atom_id res chain seq x y z
N MET A 1 -17.49 0.32 6.48
CA MET A 1 -17.28 -0.42 7.76
C MET A 1 -18.32 -0.09 8.85
N GLY A 2 -19.43 0.60 8.56
CA GLY A 2 -20.56 0.75 9.52
C GLY A 2 -20.27 1.51 10.82
N ILE A 3 -19.05 1.96 11.07
CA ILE A 3 -18.66 2.72 12.27
C ILE A 3 -18.77 4.24 12.02
N PRO A 4 -19.20 5.02 13.02
CA PRO A 4 -19.20 6.47 12.93
C PRO A 4 -17.78 7.02 12.94
N PHE A 5 -17.61 8.26 12.46
CA PHE A 5 -16.32 8.95 12.55
C PHE A 5 -15.83 9.05 14.00
N THR A 6 -14.59 8.62 14.18
CA THR A 6 -13.83 8.73 15.43
C THR A 6 -13.47 10.19 15.71
N GLN A 7 -12.86 10.47 16.86
CA GLN A 7 -12.40 11.82 17.16
C GLN A 7 -11.18 12.19 16.31
N GLU A 8 -10.36 11.19 15.99
CA GLU A 8 -9.19 11.28 15.13
C GLU A 8 -9.59 11.66 13.70
N ASP A 9 -10.65 11.05 13.16
CA ASP A 9 -11.22 11.40 11.86
C ASP A 9 -11.69 12.86 11.83
N LYS A 10 -12.44 13.28 12.86
CA LYS A 10 -12.97 14.65 12.96
C LYS A 10 -11.87 15.70 13.09
N LYS A 11 -10.72 15.33 13.67
CA LYS A 11 -9.52 16.17 13.76
C LYS A 11 -8.65 16.12 12.50
N GLY A 12 -8.97 15.25 11.53
CA GLY A 12 -8.20 15.06 10.30
C GLY A 12 -6.88 14.30 10.49
N LEU A 13 -6.71 13.55 11.59
CA LEU A 13 -5.48 12.81 11.85
C LEU A 13 -5.34 11.58 10.93
N THR A 14 -6.45 10.94 10.60
CA THR A 14 -6.49 9.75 9.71
C THR A 14 -6.47 10.10 8.22
N MET A 15 -6.71 11.38 7.89
CA MET A 15 -6.68 11.93 6.53
C MET A 15 -6.04 13.32 6.53
N PRO A 16 -4.73 13.43 6.88
CA PRO A 16 -4.07 14.72 7.02
C PRO A 16 -4.06 15.53 5.72
N GLU A 17 -4.09 14.86 4.57
CA GLU A 17 -4.05 15.48 3.24
C GLU A 17 -5.26 15.08 2.42
N ILE A 18 -6.14 16.05 2.11
CA ILE A 18 -7.34 15.86 1.28
C ILE A 18 -7.34 16.90 0.18
N PHE A 19 -7.46 16.46 -1.06
CA PHE A 19 -7.50 17.31 -2.25
C PHE A 19 -8.87 17.27 -2.91
N SER A 20 -9.22 18.32 -3.65
CA SER A 20 -10.55 18.49 -4.24
C SER A 20 -10.82 17.57 -5.43
N TYR A 21 -9.78 17.16 -6.14
CA TYR A 21 -9.89 16.38 -7.39
C TYR A 21 -9.39 14.94 -7.21
N PRO A 22 -10.18 13.91 -7.60
CA PRO A 22 -9.82 12.50 -7.43
C PRO A 22 -8.82 12.06 -8.51
N ALA A 23 -7.55 12.37 -8.32
CA ALA A 23 -6.45 11.98 -9.20
C ALA A 23 -5.21 11.53 -8.42
N SER A 24 -4.14 11.18 -9.14
CA SER A 24 -2.83 10.95 -8.52
C SER A 24 -2.41 12.15 -7.66
N PRO A 25 -1.75 11.95 -6.51
CA PRO A 25 -1.48 13.03 -5.55
C PRO A 25 -0.77 14.24 -6.16
N HIS A 26 0.23 14.04 -7.04
CA HIS A 26 0.92 15.15 -7.69
C HIS A 26 -0.03 16.04 -8.54
N LEU A 27 -1.02 15.42 -9.22
CA LEU A 27 -1.96 16.13 -10.07
C LEU A 27 -2.98 16.88 -9.21
N ALA A 28 -3.51 16.22 -8.18
CA ALA A 28 -4.47 16.81 -7.27
C ALA A 28 -3.88 18.02 -6.53
N ALA A 29 -2.65 17.90 -6.01
CA ALA A 29 -1.90 18.99 -5.40
C ALA A 29 -1.69 20.18 -6.34
N ARG A 30 -1.35 19.90 -7.61
CA ARG A 30 -1.19 20.94 -8.63
C ARG A 30 -2.50 21.65 -8.96
N LEU A 31 -3.61 20.92 -9.10
CA LEU A 31 -4.92 21.49 -9.41
C LEU A 31 -5.42 22.39 -8.26
N ASP A 32 -5.16 22.00 -7.02
CA ASP A 32 -5.52 22.77 -5.83
C ASP A 32 -4.53 23.92 -5.54
N ASN A 33 -3.45 24.05 -6.33
CA ASN A 33 -2.32 24.96 -6.07
C ASN A 33 -1.78 24.83 -4.63
N ARG A 34 -1.78 23.61 -4.12
CA ARG A 34 -1.45 23.30 -2.73
C ARG A 34 -0.50 22.10 -2.69
N PRO A 35 0.77 22.27 -2.30
CA PRO A 35 1.68 21.13 -2.16
C PRO A 35 1.21 20.21 -1.02
N ILE A 36 1.61 18.94 -1.11
CA ILE A 36 1.43 17.96 -0.03
C ILE A 36 2.32 18.35 1.14
N ASP A 37 1.75 18.46 2.35
CA ASP A 37 2.51 18.69 3.58
C ASP A 37 2.93 17.35 4.20
N PHE A 38 4.14 16.90 3.88
CA PHE A 38 4.69 15.64 4.41
C PHE A 38 4.95 15.69 5.92
N ASP A 39 5.25 16.87 6.49
CA ASP A 39 5.44 17.04 7.93
C ASP A 39 4.12 16.91 8.69
N LYS A 40 3.00 17.32 8.08
CA LYS A 40 1.66 17.06 8.61
C LYS A 40 1.35 15.56 8.63
N ILE A 41 1.65 14.83 7.55
CA ILE A 41 1.51 13.37 7.51
C ILE A 41 2.33 12.73 8.63
N LYS A 42 3.62 13.11 8.75
CA LYS A 42 4.54 12.58 9.78
C LYS A 42 4.04 12.81 11.20
N ARG A 43 3.59 14.04 11.52
CA ARG A 43 3.04 14.37 12.84
C ARG A 43 1.77 13.58 13.15
N SER A 44 0.85 13.46 12.18
CA SER A 44 -0.35 12.64 12.35
C SER A 44 -0.01 11.17 12.60
N THR A 45 0.93 10.60 11.83
CA THR A 45 1.40 9.23 12.04
C THR A 45 1.98 9.05 13.44
N GLN A 46 2.85 9.96 13.89
CA GLN A 46 3.45 9.90 15.23
C GLN A 46 2.40 9.97 16.34
N GLU A 47 1.45 10.92 16.25
CA GLU A 47 0.37 11.06 17.24
C GLU A 47 -0.51 9.81 17.30
N LEU A 48 -0.82 9.19 16.15
CA LEU A 48 -1.56 7.94 16.11
C LEU A 48 -0.73 6.78 16.68
N SER A 49 0.57 6.71 16.40
CA SER A 49 1.47 5.67 16.92
C SER A 49 1.67 5.74 18.43
N GLU A 50 1.49 6.90 19.06
CA GLU A 50 1.48 7.03 20.52
C GLU A 50 0.18 6.49 21.15
N ARG A 51 -0.90 6.37 20.37
CA ARG A 51 -2.24 6.01 20.86
C ARG A 51 -2.66 4.58 20.55
N TYR A 52 -2.11 3.99 19.50
CA TYR A 52 -2.52 2.68 19.01
C TYR A 52 -1.31 1.76 18.86
N ASP A 53 -1.49 0.48 19.20
CA ASP A 53 -0.45 -0.53 19.04
C ASP A 53 -0.04 -0.72 17.57
N TYR A 54 -0.97 -0.47 16.65
CA TYR A 54 -0.77 -0.60 15.21
C TYR A 54 -1.37 0.60 14.47
N VAL A 55 -0.58 1.20 13.59
CA VAL A 55 -1.02 2.24 12.65
C VAL A 55 -0.71 1.77 11.24
N LEU A 56 -1.74 1.67 10.40
CA LEU A 56 -1.59 1.34 8.99
C LEU A 56 -1.64 2.63 8.17
N LEU A 57 -0.60 2.87 7.40
CA LEU A 57 -0.53 3.98 6.45
C LEU A 57 -0.85 3.46 5.05
N GLU A 58 -2.04 3.76 4.55
CA GLU A 58 -2.44 3.41 3.19
C GLU A 58 -1.93 4.48 2.20
N GLY A 59 -1.14 4.05 1.22
CA GLY A 59 -0.69 4.93 0.14
C GLY A 59 -1.81 5.19 -0.88
N ALA A 60 -1.66 6.26 -1.67
CA ALA A 60 -2.60 6.56 -2.75
C ALA A 60 -2.16 5.85 -4.05
N GLY A 61 -2.83 4.74 -4.39
CA GLY A 61 -2.57 3.97 -5.61
C GLY A 61 -1.36 3.01 -5.48
N GLY A 62 -0.58 2.86 -6.55
CA GLY A 62 0.55 1.94 -6.61
C GLY A 62 1.87 2.51 -6.05
N LEU A 63 2.86 1.65 -5.86
CA LEU A 63 4.19 2.00 -5.34
C LEU A 63 4.91 3.10 -6.13
N MET A 64 4.76 3.10 -7.45
CA MET A 64 5.40 4.07 -8.34
C MET A 64 4.52 5.30 -8.63
N VAL A 65 3.43 5.49 -7.89
CA VAL A 65 2.59 6.69 -8.05
C VAL A 65 3.35 7.91 -7.54
N PRO A 66 3.36 9.02 -8.31
CA PRO A 66 4.01 10.26 -7.89
C PRO A 66 3.20 10.98 -6.80
N LEU A 67 3.89 11.24 -5.68
CA LEU A 67 3.46 12.17 -4.64
C LEU A 67 3.77 13.61 -5.08
N THR A 68 4.96 13.84 -5.63
CA THR A 68 5.35 15.06 -6.34
C THR A 68 5.97 14.70 -7.70
N THR A 69 6.48 15.68 -8.44
CA THR A 69 7.22 15.45 -9.68
C THR A 69 8.60 14.81 -9.46
N GLU A 70 9.09 14.79 -8.22
CA GLU A 70 10.42 14.29 -7.83
C GLU A 70 10.36 13.14 -6.80
N LEU A 71 9.19 12.88 -6.24
CA LEU A 71 9.01 11.90 -5.16
C LEU A 71 7.89 10.90 -5.50
N LEU A 72 8.23 9.61 -5.55
CA LEU A 72 7.27 8.52 -5.67
C LEU A 72 6.90 7.96 -4.29
N THR A 73 5.74 7.32 -4.20
CA THR A 73 5.29 6.64 -2.95
C THR A 73 6.33 5.67 -2.40
N ILE A 74 6.96 4.86 -3.25
CA ILE A 74 7.99 3.90 -2.84
C ILE A 74 9.26 4.58 -2.32
N ASP A 75 9.61 5.76 -2.83
CA ASP A 75 10.76 6.52 -2.35
C ASP A 75 10.48 7.12 -0.98
N TYR A 76 9.26 7.62 -0.76
CA TYR A 76 8.79 8.09 0.55
C TYR A 76 8.80 6.98 1.61
N ILE A 77 8.31 5.79 1.26
CA ILE A 77 8.35 4.61 2.15
C ILE A 77 9.79 4.27 2.54
N ALA A 78 10.72 4.32 1.59
CA ALA A 78 12.14 4.07 1.85
C ALA A 78 12.77 5.15 2.74
N GLN A 79 12.47 6.42 2.49
CA GLN A 79 12.98 7.57 3.27
C GLN A 79 12.55 7.53 4.73
N GLU A 80 11.27 7.23 4.99
CA GLU A 80 10.74 7.11 6.36
C GLU A 80 11.01 5.73 6.98
N GLN A 81 11.68 4.83 6.26
CA GLN A 81 12.06 3.50 6.71
C GLN A 81 10.88 2.64 7.20
N TYR A 82 9.69 2.83 6.60
CA TYR A 82 8.51 2.06 7.00
C TYR A 82 8.59 0.61 6.51
N PRO A 83 8.20 -0.38 7.34
CA PRO A 83 7.98 -1.73 6.86
C PRO A 83 6.76 -1.74 5.93
N LEU A 84 6.84 -2.54 4.86
CA LEU A 84 5.83 -2.57 3.80
C LEU A 84 4.97 -3.84 3.89
N ILE A 85 3.66 -3.63 3.81
CA ILE A 85 2.68 -4.65 3.44
C ILE A 85 2.35 -4.45 1.95
N PHE A 86 2.71 -5.41 1.10
CA PHE A 86 2.46 -5.33 -0.34
C PHE A 86 1.25 -6.19 -0.73
N VAL A 87 0.26 -5.59 -1.38
CA VAL A 87 -0.94 -6.29 -1.84
C VAL A 87 -0.80 -6.65 -3.31
N THR A 88 -0.99 -7.93 -3.63
CA THR A 88 -1.04 -8.45 -5.00
C THR A 88 -2.29 -9.30 -5.23
N SER A 89 -2.54 -9.75 -6.46
CA SER A 89 -3.70 -10.57 -6.84
C SER A 89 -3.30 -11.74 -7.72
N GLY A 90 -4.22 -12.66 -7.98
CA GLY A 90 -4.00 -13.84 -8.82
C GLY A 90 -4.45 -13.75 -10.28
N LYS A 91 -4.61 -12.54 -10.80
CA LYS A 91 -5.08 -12.34 -12.18
C LYS A 91 -3.97 -12.63 -13.19
N LEU A 92 -4.32 -12.96 -14.42
CA LEU A 92 -3.35 -13.05 -15.51
C LEU A 92 -2.54 -11.73 -15.60
N GLY A 93 -1.21 -11.85 -15.70
CA GLY A 93 -0.27 -10.73 -15.71
C GLY A 93 0.22 -10.26 -14.32
N SER A 94 -0.43 -10.70 -13.24
CA SER A 94 -0.05 -10.31 -11.87
C SER A 94 1.34 -10.79 -11.44
N ILE A 95 1.85 -11.90 -11.99
CA ILE A 95 3.23 -12.36 -11.74
C ILE A 95 4.21 -11.25 -12.13
N ASN A 96 4.11 -10.71 -13.35
CA ASN A 96 5.00 -9.66 -13.82
C ASN A 96 4.90 -8.41 -12.93
N HIS A 97 3.69 -7.93 -12.63
CA HIS A 97 3.49 -6.77 -11.77
C HIS A 97 4.05 -6.99 -10.35
N THR A 98 3.88 -8.19 -9.81
CA THR A 98 4.42 -8.58 -8.50
C THR A 98 5.94 -8.55 -8.53
N LEU A 99 6.57 -9.23 -9.48
CA LEU A 99 8.04 -9.31 -9.55
C LEU A 99 8.69 -7.94 -9.79
N LEU A 100 8.13 -7.11 -10.68
CA LEU A 100 8.62 -5.74 -10.89
C LEU A 100 8.50 -4.90 -9.62
N SER A 101 7.41 -5.06 -8.86
CA SER A 101 7.23 -4.37 -7.58
C SER A 101 8.23 -4.85 -6.54
N LEU A 102 8.43 -6.17 -6.43
CA LEU A 102 9.42 -6.77 -5.52
C LEU A 102 10.85 -6.32 -5.86
N GLU A 103 11.20 -6.23 -7.13
CA GLU A 103 12.50 -5.70 -7.58
C GLU A 103 12.67 -4.23 -7.17
N ALA A 104 11.62 -3.41 -7.33
CA ALA A 104 11.64 -2.01 -6.93
C ALA A 104 11.75 -1.83 -5.41
N ILE A 105 11.08 -2.69 -4.62
CA ILE A 105 11.15 -2.76 -3.16
C ILE A 105 12.57 -3.13 -2.72
N GLN A 106 13.12 -4.21 -3.28
CA GLN A 106 14.46 -4.70 -2.94
C GLN A 106 15.54 -3.68 -3.28
N ARG A 107 15.46 -3.02 -4.44
CA ARG A 107 16.41 -1.98 -4.86
C ARG A 107 16.48 -0.80 -3.90
N ARG A 108 15.41 -0.54 -3.15
CA ARG A 108 15.32 0.55 -2.18
C ARG A 108 15.61 0.11 -0.75
N GLY A 109 15.94 -1.16 -0.53
CA GLY A 109 16.21 -1.69 0.80
C GLY A 109 15.01 -1.64 1.74
N ILE A 110 13.78 -1.60 1.20
CA ILE A 110 12.56 -1.56 2.01
C ILE A 110 12.36 -2.92 2.66
N THR A 111 12.06 -2.91 3.96
CA THR A 111 11.69 -4.12 4.70
C THR A 111 10.29 -4.55 4.27
N LEU A 112 10.20 -5.63 3.49
CA LEU A 112 8.92 -6.23 3.11
C LEU A 112 8.43 -7.15 4.23
N ASP A 113 7.54 -6.67 5.10
CA ASP A 113 7.00 -7.47 6.21
C ASP A 113 6.05 -8.56 5.71
N THR A 114 5.11 -8.19 4.84
CA THR A 114 4.03 -9.08 4.40
C THR A 114 3.69 -8.87 2.92
N VAL A 115 3.46 -9.96 2.20
CA VAL A 115 2.71 -9.97 0.94
C VAL A 115 1.30 -10.48 1.21
N LEU A 116 0.31 -9.66 0.90
CA LEU A 116 -1.11 -10.01 0.92
C LEU A 116 -1.53 -10.46 -0.48
N TYR A 117 -1.95 -11.71 -0.60
CA TYR A 117 -2.53 -12.25 -1.81
C TYR A 117 -4.05 -12.08 -1.78
N ASN A 118 -4.52 -11.07 -2.50
CA ASN A 118 -5.92 -10.72 -2.55
C ASN A 118 -6.67 -11.62 -3.54
N LEU A 119 -7.68 -12.34 -3.04
CA LEU A 119 -8.56 -13.17 -3.85
C LEU A 119 -9.63 -12.36 -4.61
N TYR A 120 -9.77 -11.06 -4.30
CA TYR A 120 -10.67 -10.13 -4.98
C TYR A 120 -9.96 -9.29 -6.07
N PRO A 121 -10.66 -8.96 -7.17
CA PRO A 121 -11.93 -9.53 -7.60
C PRO A 121 -11.76 -10.98 -8.00
N THR A 122 -12.83 -11.74 -7.77
CA THR A 122 -12.89 -13.16 -8.07
C THR A 122 -12.61 -13.39 -9.54
N VAL A 123 -11.54 -14.13 -9.82
CA VAL A 123 -11.25 -14.63 -11.17
C VAL A 123 -11.96 -15.97 -11.38
N GLU A 124 -12.52 -16.15 -12.57
CA GLU A 124 -13.18 -17.39 -12.98
C GLU A 124 -12.19 -18.55 -13.06
N ASP A 125 -11.00 -18.30 -13.61
CA ASP A 125 -9.94 -19.31 -13.75
C ASP A 125 -9.14 -19.48 -12.46
N LYS A 126 -9.49 -20.50 -11.68
CA LYS A 126 -8.77 -20.89 -10.47
C LYS A 126 -7.41 -21.54 -10.73
N THR A 127 -7.16 -22.05 -11.94
CA THR A 127 -5.87 -22.65 -12.30
C THR A 127 -4.79 -21.58 -12.28
N ILE A 128 -5.02 -20.46 -12.99
CA ILE A 128 -4.10 -19.32 -13.04
C ILE A 128 -3.92 -18.72 -11.64
N GLN A 129 -5.01 -18.55 -10.88
CA GLN A 129 -4.96 -18.01 -9.52
C GLN A 129 -4.10 -18.87 -8.59
N ASN A 130 -4.24 -20.20 -8.64
CA ASN A 130 -3.51 -21.09 -7.76
C ASN A 130 -2.04 -21.22 -8.17
N ASP A 131 -1.75 -21.33 -9.47
CA ASP A 131 -0.37 -21.39 -9.97
C ASP A 131 0.40 -20.10 -9.67
N THR A 132 -0.23 -18.94 -9.90
CA THR A 132 0.37 -17.63 -9.57
C THR A 132 0.69 -17.51 -8.09
N MET A 133 -0.23 -17.94 -7.22
CA MET A 133 -0.03 -17.95 -5.78
C MET A 133 1.19 -18.81 -5.41
N GLU A 134 1.29 -20.02 -5.96
CA GLU A 134 2.40 -20.94 -5.67
C GLU A 134 3.74 -20.40 -6.16
N PHE A 135 3.74 -19.81 -7.35
CA PHE A 135 4.91 -19.15 -7.91
C PHE A 135 5.40 -18.02 -7.01
N ILE A 136 4.52 -17.08 -6.64
CA ILE A 136 4.88 -15.94 -5.78
C ILE A 136 5.38 -16.42 -4.43
N ARG A 137 4.70 -17.41 -3.82
CA ARG A 137 5.11 -18.00 -2.54
C ARG A 137 6.50 -18.62 -2.60
N THR A 138 6.81 -19.33 -3.67
CA THR A 138 8.13 -19.93 -3.90
C THR A 138 9.20 -18.85 -4.13
N TYR A 139 8.88 -17.82 -4.91
CA TYR A 139 9.76 -16.69 -5.16
C TYR A 139 10.11 -15.94 -3.87
N LEU A 140 9.13 -15.68 -3.00
CA LEU A 140 9.34 -15.01 -1.71
C LEU A 140 10.24 -15.83 -0.78
N LYS A 141 10.02 -17.15 -0.68
CA LYS A 141 10.90 -18.02 0.13
C LYS A 141 12.37 -17.91 -0.27
N LYS A 142 12.65 -17.75 -1.56
CA LYS A 142 14.00 -17.65 -2.10
C LYS A 142 14.62 -16.25 -1.92
N ASN A 143 13.86 -15.19 -2.22
CA ASN A 143 14.40 -13.84 -2.35
C ASN A 143 14.09 -12.93 -1.14
N PHE A 144 13.07 -13.29 -0.34
CA PHE A 144 12.58 -12.54 0.82
C PHE A 144 12.23 -13.49 1.99
N PRO A 145 13.22 -14.24 2.54
CA PRO A 145 12.97 -15.34 3.48
C PRO A 145 12.30 -14.95 4.82
N GLY A 146 12.20 -13.65 5.14
CA GLY A 146 11.50 -13.14 6.33
C GLY A 146 10.09 -12.60 6.06
N THR A 147 9.67 -12.51 4.79
CA THR A 147 8.37 -11.94 4.42
C THR A 147 7.24 -12.94 4.67
N LYS A 148 6.20 -12.49 5.37
CA LYS A 148 4.97 -13.26 5.57
C LYS A 148 4.16 -13.30 4.28
N PHE A 149 3.45 -14.39 4.04
CA PHE A 149 2.50 -14.50 2.94
C PHE A 149 1.12 -14.82 3.50
N LEU A 150 0.16 -13.90 3.36
CA LEU A 150 -1.19 -14.07 3.87
C LEU A 150 -2.20 -13.99 2.73
N LEU A 151 -3.23 -14.82 2.82
CA LEU A 151 -4.38 -14.79 1.93
C LEU A 151 -5.41 -13.81 2.47
N VAL A 152 -5.87 -12.89 1.62
CA VAL A 152 -7.03 -12.05 1.92
C VAL A 152 -8.23 -12.69 1.25
N PRO A 153 -9.19 -13.24 2.03
CA PRO A 153 -10.35 -13.91 1.48
C PRO A 153 -11.27 -12.91 0.78
N GLU A 154 -12.13 -13.44 -0.08
CA GLU A 154 -13.32 -12.71 -0.51
C GLU A 154 -14.22 -12.50 0.71
N ILE A 155 -14.58 -11.25 0.96
CA ILE A 155 -15.55 -10.90 2.00
C ILE A 155 -16.90 -10.80 1.27
N SER A 156 -17.81 -11.75 1.56
CA SER A 156 -19.21 -11.62 1.18
C SER A 156 -19.75 -10.33 1.79
N GLU A 157 -20.54 -9.55 1.04
CA GLU A 157 -21.09 -8.28 1.54
C GLU A 157 -21.63 -8.41 2.97
N ILE A 158 -21.11 -7.57 3.89
CA ILE A 158 -21.56 -7.44 5.27
C ILE A 158 -22.78 -6.52 5.29
#